data_AF-A0A4U5NV08-F1
#
_entry.id   AF-A0A4U5NV08-F1
#
_cell.length_a   1.000
_cell.length_b   1.000
_cell.length_c   1.000
_cell.angle_alpha   90.00
_cell.angle_beta   90.00
_cell.angle_gamma   90.00
#
_symmetry.space_group_name_H-M   'P 1'
#
loop_
_entity.id
_entity.type
_entity.pdbx_description
1 polymer ?
#
loop_
_entity_poly.entity_id
_entity_poly.type
_entity_poly.pdbx_seq_one_letter_code
_entity_poly.pdbx_strand_id
1 'polypeptide(L)'
;MTSAITEHWLEQVFLPNAQRSPTLIVDSWTEYNQAKNVFREQVRFKTVPKKCTNLAQPLDIYFNRQFKAFYRRLSETVIREEEAFIVSQRANVGRLLNLTSNASRKRFLKRLKAIKGRNKNIGFGGVRTHDPKTRSPHAYRLRQTRCAFNVSNSRLGDRQNGNRRDSSSSGSQRISSSGSRCDALPWFGRTRRILQRFHRLLEQQPDREGRSRRILFSSGVEDAEGKGHPGPVHRVQKHVKEMYASIGYHISTHEESVRMECLVGGCLEALKNSTHYRVHLKDDHELEFSLLTDEQHSSYQAQVDRQRRAVIKLTKTYFPDAGISDVQNARGIHTCTKCCFTSVGHGIKIHAISHLHTRMACPIEGCLHKFQVDWTLKKHLMEAHKLGVKELDEEQHARFQKSEQEFKAASEEMKTVCFRSTALRIRR
;
A
#
# COMPACT_ATOMS: atom_id res chain seq x y z
N MET A 1 6.58 -7.71 -29.52
CA MET A 1 5.69 -8.60 -30.27
C MET A 1 5.90 -8.17 -31.69
N THR A 2 6.81 -8.82 -32.40
CA THR A 2 7.35 -8.28 -33.65
C THR A 2 6.25 -8.01 -34.69
N SER A 3 6.54 -7.17 -35.68
CA SER A 3 5.59 -6.86 -36.76
C SER A 3 5.09 -8.12 -37.46
N ALA A 4 5.98 -9.07 -37.77
CA ALA A 4 5.62 -10.36 -38.38
C ALA A 4 4.64 -11.19 -37.53
N ILE A 5 4.82 -11.22 -36.19
CA ILE A 5 3.89 -11.93 -35.30
C ILE A 5 2.52 -11.23 -35.29
N THR A 6 2.52 -9.90 -35.34
CA THR A 6 1.29 -9.11 -35.36
C THR A 6 0.51 -9.31 -36.65
N GLU A 7 1.20 -9.35 -37.79
CA GLU A 7 0.61 -9.63 -39.11
C GLU A 7 0.02 -11.05 -39.15
N HIS A 8 0.78 -12.06 -38.72
CA HIS A 8 0.30 -13.43 -38.63
C HIS A 8 -0.92 -13.57 -37.72
N TRP A 9 -0.93 -12.90 -36.56
CA TRP A 9 -2.09 -12.91 -35.67
C TRP A 9 -3.31 -12.22 -36.30
N LEU A 10 -3.12 -11.10 -37.00
CA LEU A 10 -4.21 -10.41 -37.67
C LEU A 10 -4.85 -11.30 -38.75
N GLU A 11 -4.02 -11.94 -39.57
CA GLU A 11 -4.45 -12.79 -40.67
C GLU A 11 -5.09 -14.10 -40.19
N GLN A 12 -4.43 -14.83 -39.29
CA GLN A 12 -4.83 -16.19 -38.94
C GLN A 12 -5.86 -16.24 -37.80
N VAL A 13 -5.95 -15.18 -36.98
CA VAL A 13 -6.79 -15.18 -35.78
C VAL A 13 -7.80 -14.06 -35.81
N PHE A 14 -7.39 -12.81 -36.03
CA PHE A 14 -8.32 -11.68 -35.89
C PHE A 14 -9.34 -11.64 -37.03
N LEU A 15 -8.88 -11.60 -38.28
CA LEU A 15 -9.73 -11.42 -39.47
C LEU A 15 -10.77 -12.53 -39.66
N PRO A 16 -10.45 -13.83 -39.48
CA PRO A 16 -11.44 -14.90 -39.62
C PRO A 16 -12.57 -14.82 -38.58
N ASN A 17 -12.31 -14.20 -37.43
CA ASN A 17 -13.26 -14.07 -36.33
C ASN A 17 -13.92 -12.68 -36.27
N ALA A 18 -13.52 -11.76 -37.15
CA ALA A 18 -14.01 -10.40 -37.16
C ALA A 18 -15.26 -10.24 -38.05
N GLN A 19 -16.13 -9.30 -37.68
CA GLN A 19 -17.23 -8.88 -38.55
C GLN A 19 -16.70 -8.06 -39.73
N ARG A 20 -17.54 -7.79 -40.75
CA ARG A 20 -17.17 -6.91 -41.87
C ARG A 20 -16.71 -5.54 -41.35
N SER A 21 -15.53 -5.08 -41.76
CA SER A 21 -14.91 -3.79 -41.40
C SER A 21 -14.64 -3.59 -39.88
N PRO A 22 -13.90 -4.51 -39.24
CA PRO A 22 -13.63 -4.41 -37.81
C PRO A 22 -12.80 -3.17 -37.48
N THR A 23 -13.05 -2.61 -36.31
CA THR A 23 -12.24 -1.52 -35.75
C THR A 23 -11.34 -2.09 -34.67
N LEU A 24 -10.02 -2.00 -34.87
CA LEU A 24 -9.04 -2.48 -33.90
C LEU A 24 -8.38 -1.29 -33.20
N ILE A 25 -8.50 -1.25 -31.87
CA ILE A 25 -7.84 -0.25 -31.04
C ILE A 25 -6.50 -0.83 -30.59
N VAL A 26 -5.40 -0.18 -30.99
CA VAL A 26 -4.03 -0.60 -30.65
C VAL A 26 -3.32 0.50 -29.87
N ASP A 27 -2.30 0.14 -29.09
CA ASP A 27 -1.44 1.11 -28.45
C ASP A 27 -0.56 1.86 -29.50
N SER A 28 0.16 2.87 -29.04
CA SER A 28 1.06 3.69 -29.88
C SER A 28 2.43 3.04 -30.11
N TRP A 29 2.50 1.71 -30.04
CA TRP A 29 3.75 0.98 -30.24
C TRP A 29 4.09 0.91 -31.74
N THR A 30 5.36 1.14 -32.07
CA THR A 30 5.82 1.29 -33.45
C THR A 30 5.71 0.01 -34.27
N GLU A 31 5.77 -1.15 -33.62
CA GLU A 31 5.67 -2.48 -34.25
C GLU A 31 4.32 -2.69 -34.96
N TYR A 32 3.25 -1.98 -34.56
CA TYR A 32 1.95 -2.03 -35.25
C TYR A 32 1.91 -1.25 -36.56
N ASN A 33 2.86 -0.36 -36.84
CA ASN A 33 2.79 0.50 -38.03
C ASN A 33 2.88 -0.30 -39.32
N GLN A 34 3.67 -1.38 -39.33
CA GLN A 34 3.78 -2.26 -40.49
C GLN A 34 2.45 -2.98 -40.75
N ALA A 35 1.90 -3.63 -39.72
CA ALA A 35 0.60 -4.29 -39.78
C ALA A 35 -0.55 -3.33 -40.14
N LYS A 36 -0.51 -2.09 -39.65
CA LYS A 36 -1.48 -1.04 -40.03
C LYS A 36 -1.48 -0.79 -41.52
N ASN A 37 -0.30 -0.74 -42.14
CA ASN A 37 -0.17 -0.49 -43.57
C ASN A 37 -0.67 -1.68 -44.39
N VAL A 38 -0.26 -2.90 -44.02
CA VAL A 38 -0.64 -4.14 -44.71
C VAL A 38 -2.16 -4.37 -44.66
N PHE A 39 -2.77 -4.14 -43.50
CA PHE A 39 -4.19 -4.44 -43.28
C PHE A 39 -5.11 -3.20 -43.29
N ARG A 40 -4.65 -2.05 -43.80
CA ARG A 40 -5.41 -0.77 -43.72
C ARG A 40 -6.79 -0.82 -44.37
N GLU A 41 -6.95 -1.64 -45.40
CA GLU A 41 -8.19 -1.77 -46.18
C GLU A 41 -9.17 -2.73 -45.50
N GLN A 42 -8.65 -3.69 -44.74
CA GLN A 42 -9.44 -4.73 -44.08
C GLN A 42 -9.80 -4.36 -42.64
N VAL A 43 -8.96 -3.59 -41.95
CA VAL A 43 -9.11 -3.26 -40.53
C VAL A 43 -8.98 -1.76 -40.31
N ARG A 44 -9.97 -1.15 -39.65
CA ARG A 44 -9.90 0.25 -39.24
C ARG A 44 -9.12 0.38 -37.93
N PHE A 45 -7.88 0.83 -38.01
CA PHE A 45 -7.05 1.01 -36.82
C PHE A 45 -7.35 2.32 -36.09
N LYS A 46 -7.49 2.26 -34.77
CA LYS A 46 -7.49 3.42 -33.87
C LYS A 46 -6.30 3.30 -32.92
N THR A 47 -5.44 4.30 -32.93
CA THR A 47 -4.23 4.28 -32.09
C THR A 47 -4.48 5.06 -30.81
N VAL A 48 -4.25 4.44 -29.66
CA VAL A 48 -4.24 5.16 -28.37
C VAL A 48 -3.06 6.13 -28.38
N PRO A 49 -3.27 7.43 -28.12
CA PRO A 49 -2.18 8.41 -28.12
C PRO A 49 -1.03 8.00 -27.19
N LYS A 50 0.19 8.41 -27.55
CA LYS A 50 1.38 8.17 -26.72
C LYS A 50 1.15 8.69 -25.31
N LYS A 51 1.59 7.93 -24.31
CA LYS A 51 1.41 8.22 -22.87
C LYS A 51 -0.04 8.29 -22.39
N CYS A 52 -1.02 7.90 -23.21
CA CYS A 52 -2.42 7.78 -22.80
C CYS A 52 -2.84 6.34 -22.53
N THR A 53 -1.96 5.35 -22.71
CA THR A 53 -2.25 3.93 -22.41
C THR A 53 -2.72 3.75 -20.96
N ASN A 54 -2.08 4.44 -20.01
CA ASN A 54 -2.49 4.46 -18.60
C ASN A 54 -3.85 5.11 -18.33
N LEU A 55 -4.33 5.99 -19.24
CA LEU A 55 -5.62 6.69 -19.13
C LEU A 55 -6.74 5.93 -19.84
N ALA A 56 -6.44 5.30 -20.99
CA ALA A 56 -7.38 4.56 -21.83
C ALA A 56 -7.60 3.11 -21.38
N GLN A 57 -6.73 2.58 -20.51
CA GLN A 57 -6.87 1.24 -19.94
C GLN A 57 -7.43 1.21 -18.50
N PRO A 58 -8.53 1.88 -18.11
CA PRO A 58 -9.10 1.66 -16.78
C PRO A 58 -9.45 0.18 -16.59
N LEU A 59 -10.17 -0.43 -17.55
CA LEU A 59 -10.61 -1.82 -17.41
C LEU A 59 -9.48 -2.85 -17.51
N ASP A 60 -8.47 -2.60 -18.35
CA ASP A 60 -7.32 -3.50 -18.52
C ASP A 60 -6.31 -3.35 -17.37
N ILE A 61 -6.06 -2.16 -16.85
CA ILE A 61 -5.19 -1.95 -15.68
C ILE A 61 -5.85 -2.51 -14.41
N TYR A 62 -7.19 -2.50 -14.30
CA TYR A 62 -7.85 -3.10 -13.15
C TYR A 62 -8.00 -4.62 -13.27
N PHE A 63 -8.37 -5.18 -14.43
CA PHE A 63 -8.56 -6.62 -14.57
C PHE A 63 -7.27 -7.38 -14.89
N ASN A 64 -6.45 -6.89 -15.82
CA ASN A 64 -5.22 -7.55 -16.27
C ASN A 64 -4.12 -7.47 -15.21
N ARG A 65 -4.04 -6.38 -14.42
CA ARG A 65 -3.12 -6.31 -13.27
C ARG A 65 -3.52 -7.30 -12.17
N GLN A 66 -4.81 -7.40 -11.85
CA GLN A 66 -5.31 -8.37 -10.87
C GLN A 66 -5.12 -9.80 -11.37
N PHE A 67 -5.37 -10.05 -12.66
CA PHE A 67 -5.14 -11.33 -13.32
C PHE A 67 -3.66 -11.71 -13.32
N LYS A 68 -2.76 -10.80 -13.72
CA LYS A 68 -1.30 -11.02 -13.70
C LYS A 68 -0.78 -11.26 -12.29
N ALA A 69 -1.26 -10.50 -11.31
CA ALA A 69 -0.89 -10.70 -9.91
C ALA A 69 -1.39 -12.04 -9.36
N PHE A 70 -2.62 -12.44 -9.71
CA PHE A 70 -3.15 -13.75 -9.34
C PHE A 70 -2.39 -14.89 -10.03
N TYR A 71 -2.19 -14.79 -11.34
CA TYR A 71 -1.44 -15.76 -12.13
C TYR A 71 -0.03 -15.96 -11.58
N ARG A 72 0.67 -14.86 -11.26
CA ARG A 72 2.01 -14.90 -10.65
C ARG A 72 2.00 -15.63 -9.30
N ARG A 73 1.06 -15.30 -8.41
CA ARG A 73 0.95 -15.99 -7.12
C ARG A 73 0.61 -17.47 -7.27
N LEU A 74 -0.26 -17.79 -8.23
CA LEU A 74 -0.62 -19.17 -8.52
C LEU A 74 0.59 -19.94 -9.05
N SER A 75 1.35 -19.37 -10.00
CA SER A 75 2.56 -20.00 -10.52
C SER A 75 3.61 -20.18 -9.43
N GLU A 76 3.85 -19.17 -8.58
CA GLU A 76 4.78 -19.27 -7.45
C GLU A 76 4.35 -20.37 -6.46
N THR A 77 3.05 -20.49 -6.19
CA THR A 77 2.52 -21.54 -5.32
C THR A 77 2.73 -22.91 -5.96
N VAL A 78 2.37 -23.11 -7.22
CA VAL A 78 2.51 -24.41 -7.88
C VAL A 78 3.97 -24.83 -7.99
N ILE A 79 4.90 -23.93 -8.31
CA ILE A 79 6.34 -24.22 -8.35
C ILE A 79 6.85 -24.69 -6.97
N ARG A 80 6.32 -24.12 -5.88
CA ARG A 80 6.74 -24.47 -4.52
C ARG A 80 6.16 -25.79 -4.03
N GLU A 81 4.91 -26.09 -4.39
CA GLU A 81 4.22 -27.30 -3.91
C GLU A 81 4.45 -28.52 -4.83
N GLU A 82 4.78 -28.29 -6.11
CA GLU A 82 5.07 -29.34 -7.09
C GLU A 82 6.42 -29.10 -7.77
N GLU A 83 7.49 -29.70 -7.24
CA GLU A 83 8.86 -29.56 -7.76
C GLU A 83 8.99 -30.03 -9.22
N ALA A 84 8.19 -31.02 -9.63
CA ALA A 84 8.14 -31.49 -11.01
C ALA A 84 7.47 -30.49 -11.99
N PHE A 85 6.83 -29.44 -11.49
CA PHE A 85 6.11 -28.48 -12.32
C PHE A 85 7.06 -27.45 -12.96
N ILE A 86 7.43 -27.69 -14.22
CA ILE A 86 8.29 -26.79 -14.98
C ILE A 86 7.44 -25.67 -15.61
N VAL A 87 7.50 -24.46 -15.04
CA VAL A 87 6.70 -23.30 -15.49
C VAL A 87 7.04 -22.82 -16.91
N SER A 88 8.25 -23.11 -17.41
CA SER A 88 8.66 -22.73 -18.76
C SER A 88 8.01 -23.59 -19.86
N GLN A 89 7.46 -24.75 -19.51
CA GLN A 89 6.76 -25.60 -20.48
C GLN A 89 5.42 -24.98 -20.88
N ARG A 90 5.20 -24.82 -22.19
CA ARG A 90 3.98 -24.19 -22.74
C ARG A 90 2.69 -24.88 -22.30
N ALA A 91 2.70 -26.21 -22.20
CA ALA A 91 1.55 -26.99 -21.72
C ALA A 91 1.16 -26.60 -20.27
N ASN A 92 2.15 -26.42 -19.41
CA ASN A 92 1.98 -26.04 -18.00
C ASN A 92 1.49 -24.59 -17.85
N VAL A 93 2.03 -23.66 -18.65
CA VAL A 93 1.53 -22.28 -18.75
C VAL A 93 0.06 -22.26 -19.19
N GLY A 94 -0.29 -23.06 -20.21
CA GLY A 94 -1.67 -23.20 -20.68
C GLY A 94 -2.61 -23.70 -19.59
N ARG A 95 -2.20 -24.71 -18.81
CA ARG A 95 -2.96 -25.23 -17.66
C ARG A 95 -3.19 -24.15 -16.60
N LEU A 96 -2.16 -23.39 -16.21
CA LEU A 96 -2.28 -22.30 -15.24
C LEU A 96 -3.17 -21.15 -15.73
N LEU A 97 -3.06 -20.78 -17.01
CA LEU A 97 -3.91 -19.74 -17.61
C LEU A 97 -5.38 -20.20 -17.64
N ASN A 98 -5.64 -21.45 -18.01
CA ASN A 98 -6.99 -22.02 -17.99
C ASN A 98 -7.59 -22.06 -16.58
N LEU A 99 -6.81 -22.47 -15.57
CA LEU A 99 -7.25 -22.43 -14.17
C LEU A 99 -7.56 -21.01 -13.71
N THR A 100 -6.68 -20.07 -14.05
CA THR A 100 -6.82 -18.65 -13.69
C THR A 100 -8.05 -18.03 -14.35
N SER A 101 -8.26 -18.31 -15.64
CA SER A 101 -9.43 -17.86 -16.40
C SER A 101 -10.72 -18.43 -15.82
N ASN A 102 -10.75 -19.73 -15.53
CA ASN A 102 -11.92 -20.40 -14.95
C ASN A 102 -12.27 -19.88 -13.55
N ALA A 103 -11.27 -19.63 -12.70
CA ALA A 103 -11.47 -19.03 -11.38
C ALA A 103 -12.02 -17.59 -11.48
N SER A 104 -11.48 -16.81 -12.43
CA SER A 104 -11.88 -15.42 -12.66
C SER A 104 -13.28 -15.30 -13.27
N ARG A 105 -13.62 -16.18 -14.23
CA ARG A 105 -14.93 -16.25 -14.89
C ARG A 105 -16.06 -16.46 -13.91
N LYS A 106 -15.92 -17.40 -12.96
CA LYS A 106 -16.94 -17.65 -11.93
C LYS A 106 -17.20 -16.42 -11.05
N ARG A 107 -16.15 -15.69 -10.67
CA ARG A 107 -16.27 -14.46 -9.87
C ARG A 107 -16.90 -13.32 -10.68
N PHE A 108 -16.50 -13.16 -11.93
CA PHE A 108 -17.04 -12.15 -12.83
C PHE A 108 -18.53 -12.36 -13.09
N LEU A 109 -18.94 -13.60 -13.40
CA LEU A 109 -20.36 -13.96 -13.58
C LEU A 109 -21.19 -13.72 -12.32
N LYS A 110 -20.64 -14.02 -11.12
CA LYS A 110 -21.31 -13.74 -9.85
C LYS A 110 -21.53 -12.23 -9.64
N ARG A 111 -20.52 -11.40 -9.97
CA ARG A 111 -20.64 -9.93 -9.92
C ARG A 111 -21.64 -9.37 -10.94
N LEU A 112 -21.62 -9.87 -12.17
CA LEU A 112 -22.60 -9.47 -13.20
C LEU A 112 -24.04 -9.82 -12.80
N LYS A 113 -24.27 -11.01 -12.23
CA LYS A 113 -25.58 -11.39 -11.70
C LYS A 113 -26.01 -10.49 -10.53
N ALA A 114 -25.10 -10.11 -9.63
CA ALA A 114 -25.39 -9.19 -8.54
C ALA A 114 -25.73 -7.77 -9.04
N ILE A 115 -25.05 -7.28 -10.08
CA ILE A 115 -25.35 -5.98 -10.71
C ILE A 115 -26.73 -6.02 -11.39
N LYS A 116 -27.03 -7.08 -12.16
CA LYS A 116 -28.36 -7.26 -12.78
C LYS A 116 -29.48 -7.42 -11.76
N GLY A 117 -29.21 -8.04 -10.61
CA GLY A 117 -30.17 -8.16 -9.51
C GLY A 117 -30.50 -6.83 -8.85
N ARG A 118 -29.51 -5.94 -8.69
CA ARG A 118 -29.72 -4.59 -8.13
C ARG A 118 -30.54 -3.68 -9.05
N ASN A 119 -30.37 -3.79 -10.37
CA ASN A 119 -31.12 -2.97 -11.33
C ASN A 119 -32.60 -3.37 -11.47
N LYS A 120 -33.03 -4.55 -10.97
CA LYS A 120 -34.46 -4.93 -10.97
C LYS A 120 -35.27 -4.32 -9.83
N ASN A 121 -34.61 -3.75 -8.80
CA ASN A 121 -35.27 -3.13 -7.65
C ASN A 121 -35.30 -1.59 -7.72
N ILE A 122 -34.77 -0.99 -8.79
CA ILE A 122 -34.97 0.44 -9.07
C ILE A 122 -36.21 0.53 -9.94
N GLY A 123 -37.38 0.61 -9.30
CA GLY A 123 -38.62 0.94 -9.99
C GLY A 123 -38.45 2.27 -10.70
N PHE A 124 -38.51 2.27 -12.04
CA PHE A 124 -38.72 3.48 -12.80
C PHE A 124 -40.06 4.06 -12.36
N GLY A 125 -40.03 5.07 -11.49
CA GLY A 125 -41.19 5.89 -11.18
C GLY A 125 -41.75 6.43 -12.49
N GLY A 126 -43.01 6.10 -12.77
CA GLY A 126 -43.69 6.51 -14.00
C GLY A 126 -43.60 8.01 -14.19
N VAL A 127 -43.09 8.43 -15.35
CA VAL A 127 -43.16 9.80 -15.82
C VAL A 127 -44.65 10.10 -16.06
N ARG A 128 -45.26 10.88 -15.17
CA ARG A 128 -46.58 11.48 -15.44
C ARG A 128 -46.38 12.52 -16.53
N THR A 129 -46.98 12.27 -17.69
CA THR A 129 -47.18 13.29 -18.72
C THR A 129 -48.14 14.34 -18.18
N HIS A 130 -47.63 15.54 -17.91
CA HIS A 130 -48.48 16.70 -17.62
C HIS A 130 -48.99 17.31 -18.93
N ASP A 131 -50.31 17.38 -19.03
CA ASP A 131 -51.08 18.04 -20.09
C ASP A 131 -50.93 19.58 -19.98
N PRO A 132 -50.48 20.30 -21.02
CA PRO A 132 -50.24 21.73 -20.95
C PRO A 132 -51.44 22.50 -21.50
N LYS A 133 -52.49 22.65 -20.70
CA LYS A 133 -53.50 23.71 -20.94
C LYS A 133 -53.88 24.40 -19.64
N THR A 134 -53.86 25.73 -19.71
CA THR A 134 -54.21 26.72 -18.68
C THR A 134 -53.12 27.12 -17.67
N ARG A 135 -52.46 28.27 -17.92
CA ARG A 135 -52.50 29.42 -16.99
C ARG A 135 -51.88 30.69 -17.57
N SER A 136 -52.63 31.76 -17.34
CA SER A 136 -52.44 33.18 -17.60
C SER A 136 -51.40 33.82 -16.66
N PRO A 137 -50.81 34.99 -16.98
CA PRO A 137 -49.68 35.56 -16.25
C PRO A 137 -50.12 36.56 -15.18
N HIS A 138 -49.59 36.49 -13.95
CA HIS A 138 -49.25 37.68 -13.15
C HIS A 138 -48.52 37.36 -11.84
N ALA A 139 -47.70 38.34 -11.43
CA ALA A 139 -47.21 38.66 -10.09
C ALA A 139 -45.94 37.96 -9.56
N TYR A 140 -44.82 38.64 -9.81
CA TYR A 140 -43.67 38.69 -8.89
C TYR A 140 -44.11 39.26 -7.54
N ARG A 141 -43.81 38.56 -6.43
CA ARG A 141 -43.78 39.15 -5.10
C ARG A 141 -42.64 38.55 -4.28
N LEU A 142 -41.60 39.37 -4.11
CA LEU A 142 -40.49 39.16 -3.18
C LEU A 142 -41.01 38.99 -1.74
N ARG A 143 -40.49 38.00 -1.02
CA ARG A 143 -40.52 37.99 0.45
C ARG A 143 -39.10 37.74 0.98
N GLN A 144 -38.52 38.81 1.51
CA GLN A 144 -37.49 38.73 2.55
C GLN A 144 -38.14 38.20 3.83
N THR A 145 -37.46 37.31 4.54
CA THR A 145 -37.72 37.09 5.97
C THR A 145 -36.41 37.22 6.73
N ARG A 146 -36.36 38.27 7.56
CA ARG A 146 -35.51 38.41 8.74
C ARG A 146 -35.99 37.40 9.78
N CYS A 147 -35.08 36.71 10.44
CA CYS A 147 -35.28 36.26 11.81
C CYS A 147 -34.09 36.75 12.65
N ALA A 148 -34.36 37.71 13.52
CA ALA A 148 -33.57 37.98 14.70
C ALA A 148 -34.04 37.01 15.80
N PHE A 149 -33.11 36.49 16.62
CA PHE A 149 -33.45 36.16 18.00
C PHE A 149 -32.25 36.35 18.91
N ASN A 150 -32.59 36.80 20.12
CA ASN A 150 -31.75 37.53 21.05
C ASN A 150 -31.11 36.61 22.11
N VAL A 151 -30.11 37.18 22.77
CA VAL A 151 -29.27 36.69 23.86
C VAL A 151 -30.08 36.21 25.09
N SER A 152 -29.57 35.21 25.81
CA SER A 152 -29.80 35.03 27.25
C SER A 152 -28.62 34.34 27.93
N ASN A 153 -28.08 35.02 28.94
CA ASN A 153 -27.01 34.63 29.86
C ASN A 153 -27.60 33.79 31.02
N SER A 154 -26.87 32.79 31.52
CA SER A 154 -27.05 32.16 32.86
C SER A 154 -25.76 31.41 33.21
N ARG A 155 -24.86 32.02 34.01
CA ARG A 155 -24.64 31.79 35.46
C ARG A 155 -24.14 30.39 35.86
N LEU A 156 -22.88 30.40 36.31
CA LEU A 156 -22.33 29.89 37.59
C LEU A 156 -22.78 28.51 38.09
N GLY A 157 -21.80 27.63 38.28
CA GLY A 157 -21.88 26.45 39.13
C GLY A 157 -20.48 25.92 39.45
N ASP A 158 -19.92 26.42 40.55
CA ASP A 158 -18.76 25.85 41.25
C ASP A 158 -18.98 24.36 41.54
N ARG A 159 -17.93 23.53 41.39
CA ARG A 159 -17.86 22.25 42.11
C ARG A 159 -16.45 21.92 42.55
N GLN A 160 -16.40 21.60 43.84
CA GLN A 160 -15.23 21.54 44.71
C GLN A 160 -14.42 20.25 44.57
N ASN A 161 -13.16 20.41 44.98
CA ASN A 161 -12.24 19.41 45.50
C ASN A 161 -12.88 18.31 46.37
N GLY A 162 -12.39 17.08 46.19
CA GLY A 162 -12.62 15.97 47.10
C GLY A 162 -11.46 14.99 47.07
N ASN A 163 -10.47 15.22 47.93
CA ASN A 163 -9.44 14.27 48.35
C ASN A 163 -10.08 13.08 49.08
N ARG A 164 -9.70 11.83 48.79
CA ARG A 164 -9.58 10.79 49.83
C ARG A 164 -8.66 9.63 49.44
N ARG A 165 -7.91 9.23 50.47
CA ARG A 165 -6.78 8.31 50.57
C ARG A 165 -7.13 6.83 50.52
N ASP A 166 -6.09 6.05 50.19
CA ASP A 166 -5.65 4.76 50.74
C ASP A 166 -6.66 3.67 51.05
N SER A 167 -6.53 2.52 50.38
CA SER A 167 -6.45 1.23 51.08
C SER A 167 -5.75 0.17 50.23
N SER A 168 -4.67 -0.36 50.78
CA SER A 168 -4.02 -1.62 50.44
C SER A 168 -4.98 -2.81 50.63
N SER A 169 -4.97 -3.78 49.71
CA SER A 169 -5.18 -5.18 50.07
C SER A 169 -4.49 -6.11 49.07
N SER A 170 -3.64 -6.95 49.63
CA SER A 170 -2.93 -8.05 49.02
C SER A 170 -3.89 -9.24 48.85
N GLY A 171 -4.10 -9.66 47.61
CA GLY A 171 -4.91 -10.84 47.26
C GLY A 171 -4.13 -11.78 46.34
N SER A 172 -3.53 -12.80 46.93
CA SER A 172 -2.89 -13.92 46.25
C SER A 172 -3.95 -14.88 45.70
N GLN A 173 -4.01 -15.09 44.39
CA GLN A 173 -4.74 -16.22 43.80
C GLN A 173 -3.94 -16.89 42.68
N ARG A 174 -3.80 -18.21 42.82
CA ARG A 174 -3.18 -19.15 41.88
C ARG A 174 -4.16 -19.53 40.76
N ILE A 175 -3.59 -19.62 39.56
CA ILE A 175 -3.77 -20.65 38.51
C ILE A 175 -5.21 -21.03 38.13
N SER A 176 -5.60 -20.67 36.90
CA SER A 176 -6.32 -21.60 36.01
C SER A 176 -5.89 -21.38 34.56
N SER A 177 -5.36 -22.43 33.96
CA SER A 177 -4.95 -22.50 32.55
C SER A 177 -6.16 -22.91 31.69
N SER A 178 -6.77 -21.96 30.99
CA SER A 178 -7.72 -22.24 29.92
C SER A 178 -7.06 -21.94 28.57
N GLY A 179 -6.65 -22.99 27.87
CA GLY A 179 -6.14 -22.90 26.51
C GLY A 179 -7.22 -22.43 25.55
N SER A 180 -7.05 -21.23 24.98
CA SER A 180 -7.86 -20.73 23.89
C SER A 180 -7.34 -21.27 22.56
N ARG A 181 -8.19 -22.04 21.89
CA ARG A 181 -7.99 -22.51 20.51
C ARG A 181 -7.87 -21.30 19.59
N CYS A 182 -6.72 -21.17 18.93
CA CYS A 182 -6.57 -20.26 17.80
C CYS A 182 -7.35 -20.81 16.59
N ASP A 183 -8.53 -20.26 16.34
CA ASP A 183 -9.25 -20.48 15.09
C ASP A 183 -8.44 -19.89 13.92
N ALA A 184 -7.90 -20.79 13.11
CA ALA A 184 -7.16 -20.45 11.90
C ALA A 184 -8.05 -19.67 10.91
N LEU A 185 -7.51 -18.57 10.40
CA LEU A 185 -8.14 -17.65 9.45
C LEU A 185 -8.78 -18.38 8.24
N PRO A 186 -9.96 -17.95 7.73
CA PRO A 186 -10.72 -18.59 6.63
C PRO A 186 -10.07 -18.57 5.23
N TRP A 187 -8.79 -18.25 5.13
CA TRP A 187 -8.07 -18.02 3.88
C TRP A 187 -7.29 -19.27 3.42
N PHE A 188 -6.67 -20.03 4.33
CA PHE A 188 -5.89 -21.24 4.00
C PHE A 188 -6.74 -22.38 3.41
N GLY A 189 -7.96 -22.58 3.91
CA GLY A 189 -8.86 -23.62 3.38
C GLY A 189 -9.30 -23.39 1.93
N ARG A 190 -9.18 -22.17 1.39
CA ARG A 190 -9.55 -21.87 -0.02
C ARG A 190 -8.44 -22.19 -1.01
N THR A 191 -7.19 -21.87 -0.68
CA THR A 191 -6.04 -22.23 -1.52
C THR A 191 -5.87 -23.75 -1.58
N ARG A 192 -6.03 -24.44 -0.45
CA ARG A 192 -6.00 -25.90 -0.37
C ARG A 192 -7.05 -26.58 -1.28
N ARG A 193 -8.27 -26.05 -1.36
CA ARG A 193 -9.31 -26.58 -2.26
C ARG A 193 -9.01 -26.35 -3.75
N ILE A 194 -8.31 -25.28 -4.09
CA ILE A 194 -7.87 -25.02 -5.47
C ILE A 194 -6.73 -25.99 -5.84
N LEU A 195 -5.77 -26.21 -4.94
CA LEU A 195 -4.69 -27.19 -5.12
C LEU A 195 -5.21 -28.64 -5.17
N GLN A 196 -6.14 -29.02 -4.29
CA GLN A 196 -6.81 -30.33 -4.36
C GLN A 196 -7.63 -30.53 -5.65
N ARG A 197 -8.13 -29.45 -6.27
CA ARG A 197 -8.77 -29.52 -7.59
C ARG A 197 -7.73 -29.60 -8.71
N PHE A 198 -6.56 -28.99 -8.52
CA PHE A 198 -5.43 -29.08 -9.43
C PHE A 198 -4.85 -30.50 -9.45
N HIS A 199 -4.53 -31.10 -8.30
CA HIS A 199 -4.07 -32.49 -8.20
C HIS A 199 -5.05 -33.47 -8.84
N ARG A 200 -6.37 -33.35 -8.58
CA ARG A 200 -7.37 -34.20 -9.25
C ARG A 200 -7.43 -34.03 -10.76
N LEU A 201 -7.10 -32.86 -11.30
CA LEU A 201 -7.02 -32.65 -12.75
C LEU A 201 -5.71 -33.19 -13.34
N LEU A 202 -4.65 -33.31 -12.54
CA LEU A 202 -3.42 -34.00 -12.91
C LEU A 202 -3.61 -35.52 -12.90
N GLU A 203 -4.33 -36.06 -11.91
CA GLU A 203 -4.62 -37.49 -11.77
C GLU A 203 -5.64 -38.03 -12.80
N GLN A 204 -6.50 -37.19 -13.37
CA GLN A 204 -7.54 -37.60 -14.33
C GLN A 204 -7.05 -37.72 -15.79
N GLN A 205 -5.75 -37.65 -16.06
CA GLN A 205 -5.22 -37.91 -17.39
C GLN A 205 -4.69 -39.34 -17.44
N PRO A 206 -5.23 -40.23 -18.30
CA PRO A 206 -4.64 -41.54 -18.50
C PRO A 206 -3.24 -41.36 -19.09
N ASP A 207 -2.25 -41.99 -18.43
CA ASP A 207 -0.88 -42.12 -18.92
C ASP A 207 -0.91 -42.63 -20.37
N ARG A 208 -0.62 -41.74 -21.32
CA ARG A 208 0.00 -42.14 -22.56
C ARG A 208 1.49 -41.96 -22.34
N GLU A 209 2.18 -43.10 -22.39
CA GLU A 209 3.63 -43.31 -22.38
C GLU A 209 4.23 -43.65 -21.02
N GLY A 210 4.32 -44.96 -20.78
CA GLY A 210 5.14 -45.53 -19.72
C GLY A 210 6.63 -45.56 -20.10
N ARG A 211 7.49 -45.30 -19.11
CA ARG A 211 8.61 -46.17 -18.69
C ARG A 211 9.39 -45.53 -17.54
N SER A 212 9.29 -46.19 -16.38
CA SER A 212 10.39 -46.63 -15.51
C SER A 212 11.61 -45.70 -15.33
N ARG A 213 11.81 -45.19 -14.11
CA ARG A 213 12.73 -45.82 -13.13
C ARG A 213 12.59 -45.17 -11.75
N ARG A 214 12.54 -46.06 -10.76
CA ARG A 214 12.53 -45.82 -9.32
C ARG A 214 14.00 -45.66 -8.88
N ILE A 215 14.37 -44.52 -8.29
CA ILE A 215 15.60 -44.36 -7.50
C ILE A 215 15.19 -43.75 -6.16
N LEU A 216 15.42 -44.50 -5.10
CA LEU A 216 15.36 -44.07 -3.70
C LEU A 216 16.62 -43.26 -3.40
N PHE A 217 16.46 -42.06 -2.84
CA PHE A 217 17.47 -41.46 -1.98
C PHE A 217 16.80 -40.79 -0.79
N SER A 218 17.19 -41.25 0.38
CA SER A 218 16.94 -40.70 1.70
C SER A 218 18.08 -39.78 2.09
N SER A 219 17.79 -38.55 2.54
CA SER A 219 18.51 -37.87 3.62
C SER A 219 17.89 -36.49 3.84
N GLY A 220 17.52 -36.20 5.09
CA GLY A 220 16.90 -34.94 5.50
C GLY A 220 17.87 -33.75 5.49
N VAL A 221 17.29 -32.55 5.44
CA VAL A 221 17.91 -31.30 5.85
C VAL A 221 16.81 -30.41 6.45
N GLU A 222 17.16 -29.79 7.57
CA GLU A 222 16.36 -29.01 8.49
C GLU A 222 15.78 -27.72 7.90
N ASP A 223 14.67 -27.29 8.50
CA ASP A 223 13.86 -26.12 8.15
C ASP A 223 14.61 -24.79 8.34
N ALA A 224 14.71 -24.01 7.26
CA ALA A 224 15.00 -22.58 7.33
C ALA A 224 13.79 -21.77 6.83
N GLU A 225 13.04 -21.18 7.78
CA GLU A 225 11.89 -20.31 7.51
C GLU A 225 12.30 -19.01 6.79
N GLY A 226 12.27 -19.03 5.46
CA GLY A 226 12.46 -17.84 4.63
C GLY A 226 11.19 -16.98 4.53
N LYS A 227 11.08 -15.92 5.34
CA LYS A 227 10.07 -14.86 5.16
C LYS A 227 10.33 -14.13 3.83
N GLY A 228 9.57 -14.47 2.79
CA GLY A 228 9.68 -13.86 1.47
C GLY A 228 9.54 -12.33 1.51
N HIS A 229 10.61 -11.63 1.20
CA HIS A 229 10.61 -10.16 1.13
C HIS A 229 9.77 -9.66 -0.07
N PRO A 230 8.99 -8.57 0.10
CA PRO A 230 8.21 -8.01 -0.98
C PRO A 230 9.10 -7.54 -2.14
N GLY A 231 8.68 -7.84 -3.36
CA GLY A 231 9.43 -7.51 -4.58
C GLY A 231 9.61 -5.99 -4.81
N PRO A 232 10.54 -5.61 -5.71
CA PRO A 232 11.02 -4.22 -5.87
C PRO A 232 9.91 -3.18 -6.14
N VAL A 233 8.90 -3.55 -6.94
CA VAL A 233 7.80 -2.65 -7.33
C VAL A 233 6.91 -2.25 -6.14
N HIS A 234 6.70 -3.16 -5.20
CA HIS A 234 5.92 -2.87 -3.99
C HIS A 234 6.69 -1.91 -3.06
N ARG A 235 8.03 -1.98 -3.06
CA ARG A 235 8.87 -1.09 -2.26
C ARG A 235 8.82 0.34 -2.79
N VAL A 236 8.92 0.54 -4.10
CA VAL A 236 8.83 1.88 -4.72
C VAL A 236 7.46 2.53 -4.45
N GLN A 237 6.36 1.79 -4.59
CA GLN A 237 5.01 2.32 -4.31
C GLN A 237 4.81 2.67 -2.83
N LYS A 238 5.32 1.84 -1.92
CA LYS A 238 5.31 2.13 -0.48
C LYS A 238 6.10 3.40 -0.19
N HIS A 239 7.27 3.53 -0.81
CA HIS A 239 8.17 4.65 -0.58
C HIS A 239 7.60 5.99 -1.06
N VAL A 240 7.00 6.01 -2.26
CA VAL A 240 6.30 7.21 -2.77
C VAL A 240 5.14 7.59 -1.84
N LYS A 241 4.40 6.62 -1.31
CA LYS A 241 3.32 6.89 -0.35
C LYS A 241 3.83 7.48 0.96
N GLU A 242 4.91 6.95 1.52
CA GLU A 242 5.57 7.45 2.74
C GLU A 242 6.12 8.88 2.53
N MET A 243 6.71 9.14 1.36
CA MET A 243 7.20 10.47 0.97
C MET A 243 6.07 11.50 0.91
N TYR A 244 4.96 11.20 0.25
CA TYR A 244 3.79 12.10 0.22
C TYR A 244 3.18 12.31 1.60
N ALA A 245 3.21 11.31 2.48
CA ALA A 245 2.77 11.47 3.86
C ALA A 245 3.68 12.44 4.65
N SER A 246 5.00 12.35 4.44
CA SER A 246 5.97 13.27 5.05
C SER A 246 5.85 14.69 4.51
N ILE A 247 5.72 14.86 3.19
CA ILE A 247 5.51 16.18 2.57
C ILE A 247 4.17 16.78 3.02
N GLY A 248 3.11 15.97 3.05
CA GLY A 248 1.80 16.40 3.52
C GLY A 248 1.81 16.86 4.98
N TYR A 249 2.52 16.13 5.85
CA TYR A 249 2.73 16.55 7.23
C TYR A 249 3.44 17.90 7.32
N HIS A 250 4.54 18.08 6.59
CA HIS A 250 5.26 19.35 6.57
C HIS A 250 4.39 20.51 6.03
N ILE A 251 3.69 20.32 4.91
CA ILE A 251 2.80 21.36 4.38
C ILE A 251 1.70 21.72 5.41
N SER A 252 1.15 20.75 6.13
CA SER A 252 0.11 21.01 7.15
C SER A 252 0.57 21.83 8.36
N THR A 253 1.88 21.98 8.59
CA THR A 253 2.40 22.89 9.62
C THR A 253 2.35 24.35 9.18
N HIS A 254 2.32 24.60 7.87
CA HIS A 254 2.26 25.94 7.29
C HIS A 254 0.83 26.29 6.82
N GLU A 255 0.08 25.30 6.33
CA GLU A 255 -1.20 25.50 5.64
C GLU A 255 -2.35 24.88 6.40
N GLU A 256 -3.17 25.71 7.06
CA GLU A 256 -4.33 25.26 7.83
C GLU A 256 -5.39 24.58 6.95
N SER A 257 -5.51 25.02 5.69
CA SER A 257 -6.43 24.45 4.69
C SER A 257 -6.19 22.96 4.37
N VAL A 258 -5.03 22.42 4.77
CA VAL A 258 -4.62 21.03 4.54
C VAL A 258 -4.93 20.14 5.74
N ARG A 259 -5.31 20.71 6.89
CA ARG A 259 -5.61 19.94 8.10
C ARG A 259 -6.93 19.18 7.99
N MET A 260 -7.04 18.11 8.76
CA MET A 260 -8.21 17.26 8.88
C MET A 260 -9.00 17.67 10.11
N GLU A 261 -10.30 17.85 9.97
CA GLU A 261 -11.20 18.17 11.08
C GLU A 261 -11.57 16.87 11.82
N CYS A 262 -11.58 16.91 13.16
CA CYS A 262 -12.12 15.80 13.95
C CYS A 262 -13.61 15.57 13.61
N LEU A 263 -14.03 14.30 13.53
CA LEU A 263 -15.42 13.92 13.22
C LEU A 263 -16.29 13.70 14.46
N VAL A 264 -15.70 13.82 15.65
CA VAL A 264 -16.41 13.70 16.92
C VAL A 264 -17.08 15.05 17.21
N GLY A 265 -18.40 15.02 17.42
CA GLY A 265 -19.20 16.23 17.62
C GLY A 265 -18.68 17.08 18.77
N GLY A 266 -18.44 18.36 18.52
CA GLY A 266 -17.91 19.31 19.52
C GLY A 266 -16.38 19.40 19.58
N CYS A 267 -15.65 18.53 18.88
CA CYS A 267 -14.20 18.64 18.77
C CYS A 267 -13.80 19.58 17.63
N LEU A 268 -13.11 20.68 17.96
CA LEU A 268 -12.66 21.70 17.00
C LEU A 268 -11.20 21.48 16.54
N GLU A 269 -10.58 20.37 16.95
CA GLU A 269 -9.18 20.11 16.65
C GLU A 269 -8.94 19.87 15.16
N ALA A 270 -7.92 20.56 14.64
CA ALA A 270 -7.48 20.50 13.25
C ALA A 270 -6.15 19.72 13.15
N LEU A 271 -6.23 18.51 12.60
CA LEU A 271 -5.20 17.49 12.70
C LEU A 271 -4.32 17.47 11.45
N LYS A 272 -3.01 17.35 11.66
CA LYS A 272 -2.00 17.50 10.59
C LYS A 272 -2.08 16.42 9.51
N ASN A 273 -2.38 15.18 9.87
CA ASN A 273 -2.49 14.07 8.91
C ASN A 273 -3.29 12.88 9.48
N SER A 274 -3.50 11.88 8.63
CA SER A 274 -4.20 10.64 8.99
C SER A 274 -3.65 9.88 10.21
N THR A 275 -2.35 9.98 10.51
CA THR A 275 -1.74 9.32 11.67
C THR A 275 -2.09 10.07 12.96
N HIS A 276 -1.91 11.40 12.98
CA HIS A 276 -2.30 12.23 14.12
C HIS A 276 -3.80 12.14 14.37
N TYR A 277 -4.60 12.01 13.30
CA TYR A 277 -6.03 11.81 13.44
C TYR A 277 -6.39 10.56 14.25
N ARG A 278 -5.70 9.43 14.00
CA ARG A 278 -5.96 8.18 14.72
C ARG A 278 -5.49 8.24 16.18
N VAL A 279 -4.35 8.88 16.42
CA VAL A 279 -3.83 9.09 17.77
C VAL A 279 -4.79 9.99 18.56
N HIS A 280 -5.23 11.10 17.98
CA HIS A 280 -6.22 12.01 18.57
C HIS A 280 -7.55 11.32 18.89
N LEU A 281 -8.10 10.53 17.95
CA LEU A 281 -9.33 9.77 18.23
C LEU A 281 -9.18 8.84 19.44
N LYS A 282 -8.01 8.20 19.57
CA LYS A 282 -7.76 7.27 20.66
C LYS A 282 -7.54 8.01 21.99
N ASP A 283 -6.72 9.05 21.99
CA ASP A 283 -6.25 9.69 23.22
C ASP A 283 -7.26 10.71 23.76
N ASP A 284 -7.93 11.46 22.88
CA ASP A 284 -8.84 12.56 23.27
C ASP A 284 -10.33 12.17 23.24
N HIS A 285 -10.67 11.06 22.58
CA HIS A 285 -12.06 10.60 22.44
C HIS A 285 -12.28 9.15 22.88
N GLU A 286 -11.23 8.46 23.36
CA GLU A 286 -11.28 7.03 23.72
C GLU A 286 -11.92 6.15 22.63
N LEU A 287 -11.80 6.59 21.36
CA LEU A 287 -12.50 5.99 20.23
C LEU A 287 -11.50 5.31 19.30
N GLU A 288 -11.59 3.98 19.23
CA GLU A 288 -10.80 3.22 18.26
C GLU A 288 -11.31 3.49 16.84
N PHE A 289 -10.38 3.66 15.89
CA PHE A 289 -10.72 3.99 14.50
C PHE A 289 -11.62 2.94 13.83
N SER A 290 -11.58 1.66 14.27
CA SER A 290 -12.45 0.60 13.77
C SER A 290 -13.91 0.70 14.25
N LEU A 291 -14.19 1.56 15.23
CA LEU A 291 -15.52 1.77 15.80
C LEU A 291 -16.24 2.98 15.17
N LEU A 292 -15.61 3.65 14.21
CA LEU A 292 -16.27 4.70 13.44
C LEU A 292 -17.45 4.11 12.65
N THR A 293 -18.54 4.87 12.55
CA THR A 293 -19.67 4.51 11.69
C THR A 293 -19.26 4.54 10.22
N ASP A 294 -20.03 3.88 9.34
CA ASP A 294 -19.77 3.92 7.90
C ASP A 294 -19.81 5.36 7.34
N GLU A 295 -20.65 6.23 7.91
CA GLU A 295 -20.74 7.65 7.57
C GLU A 295 -19.48 8.41 8.01
N GLN A 296 -19.00 8.17 9.23
CA GLN A 296 -17.74 8.75 9.72
C GLN A 296 -16.54 8.24 8.90
N HIS A 297 -16.48 6.95 8.57
CA HIS A 297 -15.44 6.40 7.71
C HIS A 297 -15.45 7.04 6.31
N SER A 298 -16.64 7.24 5.73
CA SER A 298 -16.79 7.90 4.43
C SER A 298 -16.34 9.37 4.49
N SER A 299 -16.69 10.07 5.57
CA SER A 299 -16.31 11.46 5.82
C SER A 299 -14.80 11.59 6.02
N TYR A 300 -14.20 10.69 6.80
CA TYR A 300 -12.77 10.60 6.99
C TYR A 300 -12.05 10.37 5.66
N GLN A 301 -12.53 9.43 4.84
CA GLN A 301 -11.93 9.15 3.54
C GLN A 301 -12.03 10.37 2.61
N ALA A 302 -13.16 11.09 2.63
CA ALA A 302 -13.33 12.32 1.88
C ALA A 302 -12.34 13.41 2.33
N GLN A 303 -12.08 13.55 3.64
CA GLN A 303 -11.07 14.45 4.18
C GLN A 303 -9.65 14.04 3.77
N VAL A 304 -9.30 12.74 3.83
CA VAL A 304 -8.00 12.24 3.37
C VAL A 304 -7.78 12.57 1.89
N ASP A 305 -8.80 12.37 1.05
CA ASP A 305 -8.70 12.67 -0.38
C ASP A 305 -8.63 14.18 -0.66
N ARG A 306 -9.35 15.00 0.12
CA ARG A 306 -9.26 16.47 0.10
C ARG A 306 -7.86 16.93 0.46
N GLN A 307 -7.33 16.48 1.60
CA GLN A 307 -5.97 16.75 2.06
C GLN A 307 -4.96 16.34 0.99
N ARG A 308 -5.08 15.15 0.42
CA ARG A 308 -4.17 14.65 -0.62
C ARG A 308 -4.15 15.55 -1.86
N ARG A 309 -5.32 16.00 -2.33
CA ARG A 309 -5.41 16.93 -3.47
C ARG A 309 -4.77 18.28 -3.15
N ALA A 310 -5.01 18.80 -1.95
CA ALA A 310 -4.41 20.07 -1.49
C ALA A 310 -2.89 19.97 -1.40
N VAL A 311 -2.36 18.90 -0.79
CA VAL A 311 -0.92 18.60 -0.72
C VAL A 311 -0.31 18.55 -2.12
N ILE A 312 -0.92 17.84 -3.08
CA ILE A 312 -0.40 17.77 -4.46
C ILE A 312 -0.31 19.15 -5.10
N LYS A 313 -1.32 20.00 -4.89
CA LYS A 313 -1.34 21.37 -5.41
C LYS A 313 -0.24 22.22 -4.77
N LEU A 314 -0.16 22.22 -3.45
CA LEU A 314 0.80 23.01 -2.67
C LEU A 314 2.24 22.51 -2.80
N THR A 315 2.45 21.23 -3.08
CA THR A 315 3.79 20.68 -3.33
C THR A 315 4.45 21.42 -4.49
N LYS A 316 3.70 21.82 -5.52
CA LYS A 316 4.24 22.62 -6.64
C LYS A 316 4.62 24.05 -6.23
N THR A 317 3.96 24.59 -5.22
CA THR A 317 4.21 25.95 -4.71
C THR A 317 5.41 25.97 -3.77
N TYR A 318 5.47 25.02 -2.83
CA TYR A 318 6.56 24.92 -1.86
C TYR A 318 7.84 24.30 -2.44
N PHE A 319 7.71 23.48 -3.48
CA PHE A 319 8.82 22.76 -4.10
C PHE A 319 8.78 22.89 -5.64
N PRO A 320 8.95 24.11 -6.19
CA PRO A 320 8.78 24.39 -7.62
C PRO A 320 9.82 23.68 -8.50
N ASP A 321 11.05 23.53 -8.02
CA ASP A 321 12.15 22.87 -8.75
C ASP A 321 12.21 21.36 -8.53
N ALA A 322 11.40 20.85 -7.60
CA ALA A 322 11.31 19.44 -7.33
C ALA A 322 10.24 18.84 -8.23
N GLY A 323 10.58 18.56 -9.50
CA GLY A 323 9.77 17.65 -10.30
C GLY A 323 9.49 16.41 -9.46
N ILE A 324 8.28 15.84 -9.52
CA ILE A 324 7.98 14.58 -8.80
C ILE A 324 8.96 13.47 -9.22
N SER A 325 9.49 13.56 -10.45
CA SER A 325 10.63 12.81 -10.97
C SER A 325 11.96 13.16 -10.28
N ASP A 326 12.19 14.43 -9.98
CA ASP A 326 13.40 14.91 -9.31
C ASP A 326 13.40 14.58 -7.83
N VAL A 327 12.27 14.49 -7.12
CA VAL A 327 12.25 13.97 -5.73
C VAL A 327 12.54 12.47 -5.68
N GLN A 328 12.09 11.71 -6.70
CA GLN A 328 12.45 10.30 -6.86
C GLN A 328 13.95 10.12 -7.17
N ASN A 329 14.58 11.13 -7.79
CA ASN A 329 16.01 11.13 -8.12
C ASN A 329 16.90 11.83 -7.05
N ALA A 330 16.36 12.78 -6.27
CA ALA A 330 17.11 13.66 -5.38
C ALA A 330 17.47 12.99 -4.04
N ARG A 331 16.72 11.96 -3.65
CA ARG A 331 17.16 11.04 -2.61
C ARG A 331 17.63 9.79 -3.31
N GLY A 332 18.86 9.84 -3.83
CA GLY A 332 19.52 8.72 -4.50
C GLY A 332 19.09 7.41 -3.85
N ILE A 333 18.47 6.54 -4.63
CA ILE A 333 18.08 5.23 -4.13
C ILE A 333 19.39 4.45 -4.01
N HIS A 334 19.87 4.26 -2.78
CA HIS A 334 21.12 3.56 -2.55
C HIS A 334 20.83 2.09 -2.25
N THR A 335 21.46 1.22 -3.02
CA THR A 335 21.43 -0.23 -2.78
C THR A 335 22.72 -0.63 -2.10
N CYS A 336 22.61 -1.25 -0.93
CA CYS A 336 23.76 -1.77 -0.19
C CYS A 336 24.41 -2.89 -1.01
N THR A 337 25.71 -2.80 -1.22
CA THR A 337 26.50 -3.80 -1.96
C THR A 337 26.64 -5.11 -1.21
N LYS A 338 26.59 -5.09 0.13
CA LYS A 338 26.73 -6.29 0.97
C LYS A 338 25.48 -7.18 1.01
N CYS A 339 24.29 -6.59 1.08
CA CYS A 339 23.04 -7.36 1.28
C CYS A 339 21.89 -6.96 0.33
N CYS A 340 22.17 -6.14 -0.68
CA CYS A 340 21.21 -5.68 -1.68
C CYS A 340 19.98 -4.93 -1.11
N PHE A 341 20.05 -4.44 0.13
CA PHE A 341 18.98 -3.65 0.73
C PHE A 341 18.97 -2.25 0.13
N THR A 342 17.79 -1.79 -0.28
CA THR A 342 17.61 -0.49 -0.93
C THR A 342 17.00 0.49 0.06
N SER A 343 17.63 1.64 0.27
CA SER A 343 17.14 2.69 1.16
C SER A 343 17.36 4.09 0.56
N VAL A 344 16.72 5.09 1.15
CA VAL A 344 16.89 6.50 0.76
C VAL A 344 17.28 7.35 1.97
N GLY A 345 18.06 8.39 1.73
CA GLY A 345 18.39 9.42 2.73
C GLY A 345 18.91 8.85 4.05
N HIS A 346 18.25 9.19 5.16
CA HIS A 346 18.69 8.78 6.51
C HIS A 346 18.66 7.26 6.74
N GLY A 347 17.83 6.51 5.98
CA GLY A 347 17.77 5.05 6.07
C GLY A 347 19.08 4.35 5.72
N ILE A 348 19.93 5.00 4.91
CA ILE A 348 21.25 4.50 4.52
C ILE A 348 22.16 4.37 5.73
N LYS A 349 22.15 5.38 6.61
CA LYS A 349 22.99 5.41 7.81
C LYS A 349 22.58 4.29 8.76
N ILE A 350 21.28 4.19 9.07
CA ILE A 350 20.73 3.12 9.92
C ILE A 350 21.05 1.73 9.34
N HIS A 351 20.95 1.59 8.02
CA HIS A 351 21.28 0.34 7.36
C HIS A 351 22.79 0.02 7.38
N ALA A 352 23.66 1.00 7.10
CA ALA A 352 25.12 0.82 7.21
C ALA A 352 25.50 0.37 8.63
N ILE A 353 24.88 0.99 9.64
CA ILE A 353 25.04 0.62 11.05
C ILE A 353 24.64 -0.83 11.32
N SER A 354 23.63 -1.39 10.63
CA SER A 354 23.26 -2.80 10.81
C SER A 354 24.35 -3.78 10.39
N HIS A 355 25.27 -3.36 9.51
CA HIS A 355 26.48 -4.11 9.16
C HIS A 355 27.64 -3.88 10.13
N LEU A 356 27.53 -2.89 11.02
CA LEU A 356 28.49 -2.68 12.09
C LEU A 356 28.09 -3.53 13.29
N HIS A 357 29.03 -4.35 13.75
CA HIS A 357 28.94 -4.97 15.07
C HIS A 357 29.37 -4.02 16.20
N THR A 358 29.74 -2.78 15.86
CA THR A 358 30.03 -1.72 16.81
C THR A 358 28.75 -1.31 17.54
N ARG A 359 28.83 -1.26 18.87
CA ARG A 359 27.76 -0.82 19.74
C ARG A 359 28.29 0.23 20.71
N MET A 360 27.54 1.32 20.90
CA MET A 360 27.83 2.34 21.90
C MET A 360 27.55 1.75 23.30
N ALA A 361 28.54 1.76 24.18
CA ALA A 361 28.35 1.36 25.57
C ALA A 361 27.60 2.45 26.35
N CYS A 362 26.86 2.06 27.38
CA CYS A 362 26.31 3.02 28.33
C CYS A 362 27.45 3.74 29.07
N PRO A 363 27.42 5.09 29.21
CA PRO A 363 28.46 5.82 29.93
C PRO A 363 28.45 5.61 31.45
N ILE A 364 27.34 5.09 32.01
CA ILE A 364 27.18 4.86 33.45
C ILE A 364 27.98 3.62 33.88
N GLU A 365 28.82 3.79 34.91
CA GLU A 365 29.67 2.73 35.43
C GLU A 365 28.84 1.53 35.96
N GLY A 366 29.29 0.31 35.63
CA GLY A 366 28.57 -0.92 35.95
C GLY A 366 27.42 -1.27 35.00
N CYS A 367 27.01 -0.37 34.08
CA CYS A 367 25.99 -0.70 33.09
C CYS A 367 26.59 -1.41 31.87
N LEU A 368 26.24 -2.68 31.68
CA LEU A 368 26.77 -3.53 30.60
C LEU A 368 26.00 -3.42 29.27
N HIS A 369 24.97 -2.57 29.22
CA HIS A 369 24.15 -2.44 28.01
C HIS A 369 24.90 -1.72 26.89
N LYS A 370 24.72 -2.22 25.65
CA LYS A 370 25.30 -1.65 24.44
C LYS A 370 24.24 -1.47 23.36
N PHE A 371 24.31 -0.37 22.64
CA PHE A 371 23.27 0.08 21.71
C PHE A 371 23.81 0.29 20.30
N GLN A 372 23.01 -0.01 19.28
CA GLN A 372 23.40 0.20 17.88
C GLN A 372 23.11 1.61 17.39
N VAL A 373 22.28 2.41 18.08
CA VAL A 373 21.89 3.75 17.61
C VAL A 373 21.78 4.72 18.79
N ASP A 374 22.26 5.96 18.57
CA ASP A 374 22.31 7.02 19.59
C ASP A 374 20.96 7.25 20.31
N TRP A 375 19.85 7.28 19.58
CA TRP A 375 18.53 7.51 20.19
C TRP A 375 18.11 6.38 21.15
N THR A 376 18.53 5.12 20.91
CA THR A 376 18.24 4.01 21.83
C THR A 376 19.04 4.11 23.12
N LEU A 377 20.29 4.57 23.03
CA LEU A 377 21.10 4.85 24.21
C LEU A 377 20.51 6.00 25.03
N LYS A 378 20.11 7.10 24.39
CA LYS A 378 19.45 8.23 25.05
C LYS A 378 18.17 7.80 25.76
N LYS A 379 17.36 6.98 25.10
CA LYS A 379 16.15 6.39 25.70
C LYS A 379 16.49 5.52 26.91
N HIS A 380 17.49 4.67 26.80
CA HIS A 380 17.96 3.84 27.91
C HIS A 380 18.44 4.67 29.11
N LEU A 381 19.21 5.74 28.88
CA LEU A 381 19.64 6.66 29.94
C LEU A 381 18.44 7.24 30.71
N MET A 382 17.41 7.70 29.99
CA MET A 382 16.19 8.23 30.61
C MET A 382 15.40 7.16 31.36
N GLU A 383 15.29 5.95 30.82
CA GLU A 383 14.43 4.90 31.38
C GLU A 383 15.08 4.14 32.55
N ALA A 384 16.33 3.69 32.37
CA ALA A 384 17.05 2.84 33.32
C ALA A 384 17.82 3.65 34.37
N HIS A 385 18.36 4.80 33.99
CA HIS A 385 19.20 5.61 34.87
C HIS A 385 18.52 6.90 35.33
N LYS A 386 17.35 7.24 34.78
CA LYS A 386 16.63 8.50 35.06
C LYS A 386 17.49 9.74 34.82
N LEU A 387 18.42 9.65 33.84
CA LEU A 387 19.33 10.73 33.47
C LEU A 387 19.15 11.09 32.00
N GLY A 388 19.11 12.38 31.69
CA GLY A 388 19.33 12.93 30.36
C GLY A 388 20.82 13.12 30.07
N VAL A 389 21.17 13.27 28.79
CA VAL A 389 22.57 13.48 28.37
C VAL A 389 23.20 14.73 29.00
N LYS A 390 22.37 15.76 29.30
CA LYS A 390 22.82 17.00 29.95
C LYS A 390 23.06 16.86 31.45
N GLU A 391 22.57 15.78 32.05
CA GLU A 391 22.66 15.51 33.50
C GLU A 391 23.78 14.51 33.82
N LEU A 392 24.51 14.05 32.80
CA LEU A 392 25.72 13.25 32.96
C LEU A 392 26.80 14.11 33.62
N ASP A 393 27.55 13.54 34.55
CA ASP A 393 28.76 14.19 35.07
C ASP A 393 29.83 14.33 33.98
N GLU A 394 30.90 15.06 34.27
CA GLU A 394 31.96 15.36 33.29
C GLU A 394 32.62 14.10 32.73
N GLU A 395 32.82 13.07 33.56
CA GLU A 395 33.46 11.82 33.16
C GLU A 395 32.52 10.96 32.30
N GLN A 396 31.27 10.79 32.71
CA GLN A 396 30.22 10.10 31.97
C GLN A 396 29.96 10.77 30.62
N HIS A 397 29.94 12.10 30.58
CA HIS A 397 29.77 12.86 29.36
C HIS A 397 30.96 12.68 28.42
N ALA A 398 32.20 12.66 28.94
CA ALA A 398 33.39 12.33 28.15
C ALA A 398 33.34 10.90 27.57
N ARG A 399 32.93 9.90 28.36
CA ARG A 399 32.73 8.50 27.91
C ARG A 399 31.65 8.42 26.81
N PHE A 400 30.55 9.17 26.96
CA PHE A 400 29.48 9.26 25.97
C PHE A 400 29.98 9.88 24.66
N GLN A 401 30.67 11.03 24.72
CA GLN A 401 31.19 11.71 23.53
C GLN A 401 32.21 10.85 22.79
N LYS A 402 33.12 10.19 23.51
CA LYS A 402 34.09 9.26 22.90
C LYS A 402 33.38 8.13 22.15
N SER A 403 32.42 7.47 22.80
CA SER A 403 31.63 6.40 22.17
C SER A 403 30.83 6.89 20.96
N GLU A 404 30.29 8.11 21.02
CA GLU A 404 29.55 8.71 19.91
C GLU A 404 30.46 9.07 18.73
N GLN A 405 31.67 9.58 18.99
CA GLN A 405 32.67 9.88 17.98
C GLN A 405 33.17 8.61 17.29
N GLU A 406 33.53 7.58 18.05
CA GLU A 406 33.94 6.26 17.54
C GLU A 406 32.82 5.65 16.66
N PHE A 407 31.58 5.73 17.13
CA PHE A 407 30.42 5.24 16.39
C PHE A 407 30.17 6.04 15.10
N LYS A 408 30.27 7.38 15.14
CA LYS A 408 30.13 8.25 13.97
C LYS A 408 31.22 7.95 12.93
N ALA A 409 32.47 7.78 13.36
CA ALA A 409 33.59 7.44 12.49
C ALA A 409 33.36 6.08 11.80
N ALA A 410 33.04 5.04 12.57
CA ALA A 410 32.75 3.70 12.03
C ALA A 410 31.53 3.70 11.08
N SER A 411 30.50 4.49 11.39
CA SER A 411 29.32 4.64 10.54
C SER A 411 29.62 5.28 9.19
N GLU A 412 30.47 6.32 9.14
CA GLU A 412 30.86 6.93 7.86
C GLU A 412 31.80 6.02 7.06
N GLU A 413 32.73 5.32 7.72
CA GLU A 413 33.56 4.30 7.06
C GLU A 413 32.69 3.21 6.42
N MET A 414 31.75 2.62 7.16
CA MET A 414 30.87 1.57 6.64
C MET A 414 29.98 2.05 5.49
N LYS A 415 29.58 3.33 5.52
CA LYS A 415 28.79 3.94 4.44
C LYS A 415 29.58 3.98 3.14
N THR A 416 30.89 4.27 3.17
CA THR A 416 31.74 4.22 1.97
C THR A 416 31.89 2.81 1.42
N VAL A 417 31.96 1.79 2.29
CA VAL A 417 32.07 0.38 1.91
C VAL A 417 30.75 -0.16 1.33
N CYS A 418 29.63 0.08 2.00
CA CYS A 418 28.32 -0.48 1.64
C CYS A 418 27.68 0.24 0.47
N PHE A 419 27.97 1.52 0.28
CA PHE A 419 27.34 2.35 -0.72
C PHE A 419 28.44 3.04 -1.52
N ARG A 420 28.93 2.34 -2.55
CA ARG A 420 29.76 2.99 -3.56
C ARG A 420 28.94 4.14 -4.12
N SER A 421 29.46 5.37 -3.97
CA SER A 421 28.92 6.51 -4.70
C SER A 421 29.15 6.22 -6.18
N THR A 422 28.15 5.66 -6.86
CA THR A 422 28.09 5.73 -8.31
C THR A 422 27.82 7.19 -8.62
N ALA A 423 28.86 8.02 -8.54
CA ALA A 423 28.94 9.24 -9.30
C ALA A 423 28.95 8.78 -10.77
N LEU A 424 27.76 8.49 -11.29
CA LEU A 424 27.53 8.38 -12.72
C LEU A 424 28.01 9.72 -13.27
N ARG A 425 29.24 9.75 -13.79
CA ARG A 425 29.69 10.74 -14.75
C ARG A 425 28.73 10.60 -15.93
N ILE A 426 27.60 11.30 -15.86
CA ILE A 426 26.80 11.62 -17.02
C ILE A 426 27.72 12.56 -17.82
N ARG A 427 28.55 11.97 -18.69
CA ARG A 427 29.21 12.72 -19.75
C ARG A 427 28.07 13.30 -20.58
N ARG A 428 27.93 14.62 -20.52
CA ARG A 428 26.99 15.38 -21.35
C ARG A 428 27.40 15.28 -22.81
#